data_AF-A0A7S1HN72-F1
#
_entry.id   AF-A0A7S1HN72-F1
#
_cell.length_a   1.000
_cell.length_b   1.000
_cell.length_c   1.000
_cell.angle_alpha   90.00
_cell.angle_beta   90.00
_cell.angle_gamma   90.00
#
_symmetry.space_group_name_H-M   'P 1'
#
loop_
_entity.id
_entity.type
_entity.pdbx_description
1 polymer ?
#
loop_
_entity_poly.entity_id
_entity_poly.type
_entity_poly.pdbx_seq_one_letter_code
_entity_poly.pdbx_strand_id
1 'polypeptide(L)'
;GRGDDVVVESQQVSLRCPISMSRIEPGRACKGENCRHMQCMDIASWRSFVATAPPHKREEGGGLACPICSRPIKRVLCDERFDRILREAPPAASSVTVDA
;
A
#
# COMPACT_ATOMS: atom_id res chain seq x y z
N GLY A 1 -16.82 12.95 28.61
CA GLY A 1 -15.68 13.73 28.10
C GLY A 1 -15.61 13.52 26.62
N ARG A 2 -15.58 14.60 25.84
CA ARG A 2 -15.62 14.64 24.37
C ARG A 2 -14.51 13.78 23.76
N GLY A 3 -14.86 12.93 22.79
CA GLY A 3 -13.92 12.35 21.85
C GLY A 3 -14.38 12.80 20.47
N ASP A 4 -13.60 13.66 19.82
CA ASP A 4 -13.93 14.29 18.56
C ASP A 4 -14.29 13.25 17.48
N ASP A 5 -15.51 13.33 16.95
CA ASP A 5 -15.89 12.70 15.69
C ASP A 5 -15.17 13.43 14.54
N VAL A 6 -13.88 13.14 14.38
CA VAL A 6 -13.09 13.63 13.24
C VAL A 6 -13.58 12.88 12.00
N VAL A 7 -14.48 13.51 11.24
CA VAL A 7 -14.85 13.07 9.90
C VAL A 7 -13.66 13.36 8.99
N VAL A 8 -12.99 12.31 8.53
CA VAL A 8 -11.95 12.44 7.50
C VAL A 8 -12.66 12.65 6.18
N GLU A 9 -12.67 13.88 5.67
CA GLU A 9 -13.28 14.21 4.37
C GLU A 9 -12.35 13.82 3.21
N SER A 10 -11.04 13.85 3.44
CA SER A 10 -10.04 13.46 2.44
C SER A 10 -8.76 12.91 3.10
N GLN A 11 -8.04 12.08 2.35
CA GLN A 11 -6.78 11.46 2.74
C GLN A 11 -5.69 11.76 1.70
N GLN A 12 -4.51 12.17 2.15
CA GLN A 12 -3.34 12.24 1.28
C GLN A 12 -2.71 10.84 1.11
N VAL A 13 -2.42 10.47 -0.13
CA VAL A 13 -1.89 9.15 -0.51
C VAL A 13 -0.62 9.32 -1.34
N SER A 14 0.44 8.60 -0.98
CA SER A 14 1.72 8.64 -1.70
C SER A 14 1.67 7.77 -2.95
N LEU A 15 2.14 8.29 -4.09
CA LEU A 15 2.30 7.54 -5.32
C LEU A 15 3.60 6.71 -5.34
N ARG A 16 4.40 6.79 -4.26
CA ARG A 16 5.65 6.03 -4.10
C ARG A 16 5.41 4.76 -3.31
N CYS A 17 6.09 3.69 -3.72
CA CYS A 17 6.11 2.43 -3.02
C CYS A 17 6.83 2.60 -1.67
N PRO A 18 6.25 2.16 -0.53
CA PRO A 18 6.88 2.28 0.78
C PRO A 18 8.06 1.31 0.98
N ILE A 19 8.33 0.41 0.01
CA ILE A 19 9.46 -0.54 0.06
C ILE A 19 10.64 0.01 -0.73
N SER A 20 10.41 0.43 -1.98
CA SER A 20 11.48 0.88 -2.88
C SER A 20 11.68 2.38 -2.92
N MET A 21 10.78 3.18 -2.33
CA MET A 21 10.74 4.66 -2.41
C MET A 21 10.55 5.23 -3.84
N SER A 22 10.46 4.36 -4.85
CA SER A 22 10.19 4.69 -6.25
C SER A 22 8.70 4.88 -6.51
N ARG A 23 8.35 5.64 -7.55
CA ARG A 23 6.95 5.77 -8.02
C ARG A 23 6.43 4.37 -8.39
N ILE A 24 5.22 4.04 -7.95
CA ILE A 24 4.54 2.81 -8.34
C ILE A 24 4.14 2.95 -9.81
N GLU A 25 4.37 1.91 -10.60
CA GLU A 25 3.97 1.88 -12.01
C GLU A 25 2.49 1.46 -12.14
N PRO A 26 1.75 2.00 -13.13
CA PRO A 26 0.45 1.45 -13.49
C PRO A 26 0.53 -0.05 -13.82
N GLY A 27 -0.46 -0.81 -13.39
CA GLY A 27 -0.53 -2.27 -13.41
C GLY A 27 0.18 -2.96 -12.25
N ARG A 28 0.92 -2.23 -11.40
CA ARG A 28 1.77 -2.82 -10.35
C ARG A 28 1.38 -2.44 -8.91
N ALA A 29 0.37 -1.59 -8.74
CA ALA A 29 -0.18 -1.27 -7.42
C ALA A 29 -0.86 -2.49 -6.79
N CYS A 30 -0.41 -2.87 -5.60
CA CYS A 30 -1.00 -3.98 -4.85
C CYS A 30 -1.01 -3.72 -3.34
N LYS A 31 -1.89 -4.44 -2.64
CA LYS A 31 -1.94 -4.52 -1.17
C LYS A 31 -2.42 -5.90 -0.73
N GLY A 32 -2.30 -6.19 0.56
CA GLY A 32 -2.79 -7.46 1.11
C GLY A 32 -4.31 -7.57 1.00
N GLU A 33 -4.83 -8.80 0.83
CA GLU A 33 -6.28 -9.05 0.70
C GLU A 33 -7.11 -8.50 1.87
N ASN A 34 -6.51 -8.41 3.07
CA ASN A 34 -7.16 -7.92 4.30
C ASN A 34 -6.82 -6.45 4.63
N CYS A 35 -6.11 -5.74 3.76
CA CYS A 35 -5.75 -4.33 3.96
C CYS A 35 -6.93 -3.41 3.68
N ARG A 36 -7.25 -2.52 4.64
CA ARG A 36 -8.33 -1.52 4.52
C ARG A 36 -7.85 -0.09 4.22
N HIS A 37 -6.54 0.11 4.12
CA HIS A 37 -5.96 1.41 3.78
C HIS A 37 -5.95 1.64 2.26
N MET A 38 -5.89 2.91 1.87
CA MET A 38 -5.74 3.33 0.48
C MET A 38 -4.32 3.12 -0.08
N GLN A 39 -3.28 3.29 0.74
CA GLN A 39 -1.89 3.19 0.28
C GLN A 39 -1.57 1.83 -0.33
N CYS A 40 -0.90 1.81 -1.47
CA CYS A 40 -0.43 0.58 -2.13
C CYS A 40 1.09 0.46 -2.11
N MET A 41 1.56 -0.74 -2.47
CA MET A 41 2.95 -1.09 -2.74
C MET A 41 3.09 -1.47 -4.21
N ASP A 42 4.32 -1.48 -4.70
CA ASP A 42 4.66 -2.09 -5.98
C ASP A 42 4.83 -3.61 -5.82
N ILE A 43 4.17 -4.40 -6.67
CA ILE A 43 4.16 -5.87 -6.57
C ILE A 43 5.53 -6.52 -6.73
N ALA A 44 6.41 -5.98 -7.59
CA ALA A 44 7.75 -6.54 -7.72
C ALA A 44 8.60 -6.20 -6.49
N SER A 45 8.47 -4.98 -5.96
CA SER A 45 9.12 -4.57 -4.73
C SER A 45 8.69 -5.45 -3.54
N TRP A 46 7.40 -5.76 -3.43
CA TRP A 46 6.88 -6.70 -2.43
C TRP A 46 7.45 -8.11 -2.60
N ARG A 47 7.49 -8.66 -3.82
CA ARG A 47 8.05 -9.99 -4.08
C ARG A 47 9.53 -10.07 -3.69
N SER A 48 10.32 -9.06 -4.04
CA SER A 48 11.74 -8.97 -3.65
C SER A 48 11.92 -8.85 -2.13
N PHE A 49 11.05 -8.10 -1.45
CA PHE A 49 11.05 -8.03 0.01
C PHE A 49 10.72 -9.37 0.65
N VAL A 50 9.70 -10.08 0.16
CA VAL A 50 9.33 -11.42 0.65
C VAL A 50 10.43 -12.46 0.42
N ALA A 51 11.15 -12.37 -0.69
CA ALA A 51 12.25 -13.28 -1.01
C ALA A 51 13.46 -13.09 -0.09
N THR A 52 13.74 -11.85 0.31
CA THR A 52 14.92 -11.48 1.11
C THR A 52 14.63 -11.37 2.62
N ALA A 53 13.36 -11.46 3.03
CA ALA A 53 12.99 -11.32 4.44
C ALA A 53 13.56 -12.46 5.30
N PRO A 54 14.18 -12.13 6.45
CA PRO A 54 14.74 -13.12 7.36
C PRO A 54 13.63 -13.98 7.99
N PRO A 55 13.94 -15.21 8.42
CA PRO A 55 12.95 -16.16 8.93
C PRO A 55 12.07 -15.62 10.07
N HIS A 56 12.65 -14.84 10.99
CA HIS A 56 11.93 -14.28 12.14
C HIS A 56 10.89 -13.21 11.77
N LYS A 57 10.88 -12.69 10.54
CA LYS A 57 9.84 -11.77 10.07
C LYS A 57 8.64 -12.49 9.45
N ARG A 58 8.73 -13.81 9.23
CA ARG A 58 7.65 -14.60 8.65
C ARG A 58 6.60 -14.90 9.71
N GLU A 59 5.35 -14.62 9.36
CA GLU A 59 4.19 -14.96 10.20
C GLU A 59 3.95 -16.48 10.20
N GLU A 60 3.32 -16.97 11.26
CA GLU A 60 2.88 -18.35 11.35
C GLU A 60 1.88 -18.67 10.21
N GLY A 61 2.13 -19.73 9.45
CA GLY A 61 1.36 -20.07 8.26
C GLY A 61 1.81 -19.39 6.96
N GLY A 62 2.97 -18.71 6.97
CA GLY A 62 3.60 -18.16 5.78
C GLY A 62 3.06 -16.78 5.38
N GLY A 63 3.97 -15.84 5.15
CA GLY A 63 3.65 -14.45 4.80
C GLY A 63 4.50 -13.47 5.60
N LEU A 64 4.24 -12.18 5.40
CA LEU A 64 4.86 -11.08 6.15
C LEU A 64 3.76 -10.10 6.59
N ALA A 65 4.01 -9.38 7.68
CA ALA A 65 3.17 -8.25 8.05
C ALA A 65 3.22 -7.15 6.98
N CYS A 66 2.07 -6.53 6.69
CA CYS A 66 1.98 -5.37 5.82
C CYS A 66 2.83 -4.22 6.38
N PRO A 67 3.75 -3.61 5.61
CA PRO A 67 4.59 -2.52 6.10
C PRO A 67 3.79 -1.22 6.39
N ILE A 68 2.51 -1.18 6.01
CA ILE A 68 1.64 0.00 6.16
C ILE A 68 0.72 -0.11 7.37
N CYS A 69 0.16 -1.30 7.64
CA CYS A 69 -0.85 -1.49 8.70
C CYS A 69 -0.61 -2.70 9.60
N SER A 70 0.53 -3.36 9.46
CA SER A 70 0.94 -4.55 10.23
C SER A 70 0.00 -5.76 10.17
N ARG A 71 -1.04 -5.74 9.33
CA ARG A 71 -1.90 -6.92 9.09
C ARG A 71 -1.12 -8.00 8.34
N PRO A 72 -1.29 -9.30 8.67
CA PRO A 72 -0.65 -10.39 7.94
C PRO A 72 -1.05 -10.41 6.45
N ILE A 73 -0.06 -10.54 5.57
CA ILE A 73 -0.27 -10.69 4.11
C ILE A 73 0.08 -12.12 3.71
N LYS A 74 -0.96 -12.91 3.40
CA LYS A 74 -0.83 -14.23 2.76
C LYS A 74 -0.90 -14.13 1.24
N ARG A 75 -1.73 -13.20 0.74
CA ARG A 75 -1.89 -12.89 -0.69
C ARG A 75 -1.96 -11.38 -0.89
N VAL A 76 -1.38 -10.93 -1.99
CA VAL A 76 -1.54 -9.56 -2.50
C VAL A 76 -2.50 -9.55 -3.67
N LEU A 77 -3.32 -8.51 -3.75
CA LEU A 77 -4.25 -8.25 -4.85
C LEU A 77 -3.86 -6.95 -5.53
N CYS A 78 -4.10 -6.86 -6.84
CA CYS A 78 -3.99 -5.60 -7.56
C CYS A 78 -5.10 -4.65 -7.10
N ASP A 79 -4.78 -3.36 -6.95
CA ASP A 79 -5.75 -2.34 -6.54
C ASP A 79 -6.12 -1.46 -7.75
N GLU A 80 -7.27 -1.72 -8.35
CA GLU A 80 -7.74 -1.00 -9.55
C GLU A 80 -8.04 0.48 -9.27
N ARG A 81 -8.50 0.82 -8.05
CA ARG A 81 -8.76 2.22 -7.67
C ARG A 81 -7.45 2.99 -7.61
N PHE A 82 -6.42 2.41 -6.98
CA PHE A 82 -5.10 3.00 -6.93
C PHE A 82 -4.44 3.07 -8.31
N ASP A 83 -4.68 2.07 -9.15
CA ASP A 83 -4.13 2.05 -10.51
C ASP A 83 -4.66 3.21 -11.37
N ARG A 84 -5.96 3.51 -11.23
CA ARG A 84 -6.57 4.67 -11.87
C ARG A 84 -5.93 5.97 -11.40
N ILE A 85 -5.72 6.13 -10.09
CA ILE A 85 -5.03 7.27 -9.51
C ILE A 85 -3.62 7.43 -10.12
N LEU A 86 -2.86 6.33 -10.28
CA LEU A 86 -1.51 6.38 -10.86
C LEU A 86 -1.50 6.85 -12.33
N ARG A 87 -2.53 6.51 -13.10
CA ARG A 87 -2.68 6.88 -14.52
C ARG A 87 -3.13 8.33 -14.70
N GLU A 88 -3.99 8.81 -13.81
CA GLU A 88 -4.53 10.18 -13.86
C GLU A 88 -3.60 11.22 -13.21
N ALA A 89 -2.80 10.80 -12.23
CA ALA A 89 -1.91 11.70 -11.52
C ALA A 89 -0.76 12.21 -12.43
N PRO A 90 -0.37 13.49 -12.33
CA PRO A 90 0.75 14.04 -13.09
C PRO A 90 2.05 13.23 -12.90
N PRO A 91 2.90 13.10 -13.93
CA PRO A 91 4.14 12.33 -13.84
C PRO A 91 5.08 12.78 -12.72
N ALA A 92 5.13 14.10 -12.45
CA ALA A 92 5.97 14.69 -11.41
C ALA A 92 5.36 14.61 -10.00
N ALA A 93 4.09 14.23 -9.86
CA ALA A 93 3.44 14.15 -8.56
C ALA A 93 4.01 12.98 -7.73
N SER A 94 4.28 13.24 -6.46
CA SER A 94 4.71 12.24 -5.47
C SER A 94 3.56 11.76 -4.58
N SER A 95 2.47 12.52 -4.50
CA SER A 95 1.26 12.21 -3.73
C SER A 95 0.04 12.89 -4.35
N VAL A 96 -1.14 12.43 -3.97
CA VAL A 96 -2.43 13.04 -4.31
C VAL A 96 -3.32 13.07 -3.08
N THR A 97 -4.32 13.94 -3.08
CA THR A 97 -5.42 13.90 -2.11
C THR A 97 -6.58 13.12 -2.73
N VAL A 98 -7.14 12.18 -1.99
CA VAL A 98 -8.32 11.40 -2.38
C VAL A 98 -9.42 11.59 -1.35
N ASP A 99 -10.67 11.60 -1.78
CA ASP A 99 -11.80 11.60 -0.86
C ASP A 99 -11.87 10.26 -0.10
N ALA A 100 -12.21 10.34 1.18
CA ALA A 100 -12.20 9.19 2.10
C ALA A 100 -13.32 8.19 1.81
#